data_AF-A0A7C5ZVV0-F1
#
_entry.id   AF-A0A7C5ZVV0-F1
#
_cell.length_a   1.000
_cell.length_b   1.000
_cell.length_c   1.000
_cell.angle_alpha   90.00
_cell.angle_beta   90.00
_cell.angle_gamma   90.00
#
_symmetry.space_group_name_H-M   'P 1'
#
loop_
_entity.id
_entity.type
_entity.pdbx_description
1 polymer ?
#
loop_
_entity_poly.entity_id
_entity_poly.type
_entity_poly.pdbx_seq_one_letter_code
_entity_poly.pdbx_strand_id
1 'polypeptide(L)' 'MNPNPEDKDKKPADDLFMEGRDFYYESGLMVLTEYFLRKRGYCCGSGCRHCPWGNNQRRNSSSSLCETDEEG' A
#
# COMPACT_ATOMS: atom_id res chain seq x y z
N MET A 1 -6.30 51.45 -4.22
CA MET A 1 -5.83 50.14 -4.74
C MET A 1 -6.65 49.07 -4.05
N ASN A 2 -7.65 48.53 -4.74
CA ASN A 2 -8.50 47.47 -4.19
C ASN A 2 -7.75 46.13 -4.27
N PRO A 3 -7.62 45.38 -3.16
CA PRO A 3 -7.06 44.04 -3.19
C PRO A 3 -7.97 43.09 -3.97
N ASN A 4 -7.37 42.29 -4.87
CA ASN A 4 -8.05 41.38 -5.78
C ASN A 4 -8.66 40.18 -5.00
N PRO A 5 -9.96 39.88 -5.13
CA PRO A 5 -10.64 38.80 -4.39
C PRO A 5 -10.46 37.38 -4.94
N GLU A 6 -9.49 37.13 -5.83
CA GLU A 6 -9.33 35.85 -6.56
C GLU A 6 -8.36 34.83 -5.90
N ASP A 7 -7.82 35.11 -4.71
CA ASP A 7 -6.95 34.16 -3.99
C ASP A 7 -7.74 33.31 -2.96
N LYS A 8 -8.89 32.78 -3.37
CA LYS A 8 -9.71 31.93 -2.49
C LYS A 8 -9.85 30.54 -3.09
N ASP A 9 -9.44 29.55 -2.29
CA ASP A 9 -9.80 28.12 -2.41
C ASP A 9 -9.05 27.25 -3.42
N LYS A 10 -7.71 27.32 -3.44
CA LYS A 10 -6.93 26.08 -3.63
C LYS A 10 -6.81 25.35 -2.31
N LYS A 11 -7.87 24.69 -1.83
CA LYS A 11 -7.67 23.64 -0.82
C LYS A 11 -6.84 22.54 -1.48
N PRO A 12 -5.69 22.13 -0.93
CA PRO A 12 -4.98 21.01 -1.51
C PRO A 12 -5.90 19.79 -1.37
N ALA A 13 -6.34 19.23 -2.50
CA ALA A 13 -7.07 17.96 -2.55
C ALA A 13 -6.18 16.76 -2.14
N ASP A 14 -5.12 17.02 -1.36
CA ASP A 14 -4.03 16.11 -1.08
C ASP A 14 -4.32 15.20 0.12
N ASP A 15 -5.42 15.41 0.84
CA ASP A 15 -5.84 14.53 1.96
C ASP A 15 -6.92 13.50 1.60
N LEU A 16 -7.39 13.48 0.35
CA LEU A 16 -8.37 12.49 -0.09
C LEU A 16 -7.66 11.21 -0.54
N PHE A 17 -8.11 10.07 -0.01
CA PHE A 17 -7.75 8.75 -0.49
C PHE A 17 -8.17 8.61 -1.96
N MET A 18 -7.20 8.50 -2.86
CA MET A 18 -7.47 8.50 -4.29
C MET A 18 -7.31 7.08 -4.86
N GLU A 19 -8.40 6.55 -5.43
CA GLU A 19 -8.39 5.25 -6.10
C GLU A 19 -7.39 5.26 -7.27
N GLY A 20 -6.60 4.19 -7.41
CA GLY A 20 -5.51 4.08 -8.37
C GLY A 20 -4.17 4.69 -7.89
N ARG A 21 -4.19 5.55 -6.85
CA ARG A 21 -2.98 6.12 -6.24
C ARG A 21 -2.68 5.52 -4.88
N ASP A 22 -3.64 5.64 -3.96
CA ASP A 22 -3.51 5.18 -2.56
C ASP A 22 -3.97 3.73 -2.39
N PHE A 23 -5.03 3.33 -3.10
CA PHE A 23 -5.55 1.97 -3.07
C PHE A 23 -6.25 1.65 -4.39
N TYR A 24 -6.44 0.36 -4.68
CA TYR A 24 -7.22 -0.10 -5.82
C TYR A 24 -8.00 -1.36 -5.43
N TYR A 25 -9.05 -1.68 -6.17
CA TYR A 25 -9.78 -2.93 -6.00
C TYR A 25 -9.24 -3.99 -6.94
N GLU A 26 -8.91 -5.15 -6.39
CA GLU A 26 -8.46 -6.32 -7.13
C GLU A 26 -9.33 -7.50 -6.68
N SER A 27 -10.06 -8.11 -7.61
CA SER A 27 -10.96 -9.23 -7.32
C SER A 27 -11.97 -8.96 -6.17
N GLY A 28 -12.44 -7.70 -6.05
CA GLY A 28 -13.37 -7.28 -4.99
C GLY A 28 -12.71 -7.03 -3.62
N LEU A 29 -11.39 -7.16 -3.51
CA LEU A 29 -10.62 -6.86 -2.31
C LEU A 29 -9.94 -5.50 -2.45
N MET A 30 -9.94 -4.73 -1.35
CA MET A 30 -9.22 -3.45 -1.29
C MET A 30 -7.73 -3.70 -1.10
N VAL A 31 -6.92 -3.36 -2.12
CA VAL A 31 -5.47 -3.48 -2.08
C VAL A 31 -4.85 -2.10 -1.90
N LEU A 32 -4.19 -1.91 -0.76
CA LEU A 32 -3.46 -0.67 -0.45
C LEU A 32 -2.13 -0.63 -1.19
N THR A 33 -1.79 0.52 -1.76
CA THR A 33 -0.51 0.73 -2.44
C THR A 33 0.60 1.13 -1.46
N GLU A 34 1.85 1.04 -1.92
CA GLU A 34 3.00 1.55 -1.18
C GLU A 34 2.88 3.05 -0.87
N TYR A 35 2.28 3.82 -1.78
CA TYR A 35 2.13 5.27 -1.65
C TYR A 35 1.28 5.61 -0.43
N PHE A 36 0.16 4.91 -0.26
CA PHE A 36 -0.70 5.08 0.90
C PHE A 36 -0.01 4.68 2.19
N LEU A 37 0.66 3.52 2.20
CA LEU A 37 1.39 3.04 3.37
C LEU A 37 2.49 4.02 3.80
N ARG A 38 3.19 4.64 2.83
CA ARG A 38 4.21 5.64 3.10
C ARG A 38 3.62 6.95 3.60
N LYS A 39 2.49 7.40 3.02
CA LYS A 39 1.75 8.60 3.46
C LYS A 39 1.22 8.46 4.89
N ARG A 40 0.76 7.25 5.26
CA ARG A 40 0.30 6.93 6.62
C ARG A 40 1.41 7.09 7.67
N GLY A 41 2.67 6.94 7.27
CA GLY A 41 3.82 7.20 8.14
C GLY A 41 4.12 6.11 9.19
N TYR A 42 3.36 5.00 9.23
CA TYR A 42 3.65 3.89 10.14
C TYR A 42 3.35 2.51 9.54
N CYS A 43 4.15 1.52 9.97
CA CYS A 43 4.00 0.13 9.56
C CYS A 43 2.91 -0.56 10.39
N CYS A 44 1.99 -1.25 9.72
CA CYS A 44 0.94 -2.03 10.38
C CYS A 44 1.40 -3.42 10.85
N GLY A 45 2.61 -3.87 10.49
CA GLY A 45 3.14 -5.17 10.87
C GLY A 45 2.49 -6.37 10.17
N SER A 46 1.54 -6.16 9.26
CA SER A 46 0.75 -7.24 8.64
C SER A 46 1.43 -7.96 7.48
N GLY A 47 2.65 -7.55 7.11
CA GLY A 47 3.40 -8.17 6.04
C GLY A 47 2.72 -8.09 4.66
N CYS A 48 2.39 -6.87 4.21
CA CYS A 48 1.77 -6.60 2.91
C CYS A 48 2.80 -6.66 1.75
N ARG A 49 2.44 -7.11 0.55
CA ARG A 49 3.38 -7.21 -0.59
C ARG A 49 3.96 -5.88 -1.06
N HIS A 50 3.22 -4.78 -0.87
CA HIS A 50 3.61 -3.42 -1.23
C HIS A 50 4.13 -2.62 -0.04
N CYS A 51 4.71 -3.28 0.96
CA CYS A 51 5.22 -2.59 2.13
C CYS A 51 6.48 -1.77 1.78
N PRO A 52 6.48 -0.44 1.98
CA PRO A 52 7.65 0.40 1.71
C PRO A 52 8.83 0.08 2.63
N TRP A 53 8.57 -0.46 3.82
CA TRP A 53 9.60 -0.80 4.82
C TRP A 53 10.25 -2.17 4.60
N GLY A 54 9.98 -2.81 3.46
CA GLY A 54 10.52 -4.13 3.16
C GLY A 54 9.66 -5.20 3.80
N ASN A 55 8.71 -5.72 3.03
CA ASN A 55 8.05 -6.95 3.41
C ASN A 55 8.58 -8.08 2.54
N ASN A 56 9.39 -8.92 3.18
CA ASN A 56 10.08 -10.06 2.64
C ASN A 56 9.11 -10.97 1.90
N GLN A 57 9.00 -10.80 0.57
CA GLN A 57 8.31 -11.74 -0.29
C GLN A 57 9.14 -13.01 -0.39
N ARG A 58 9.11 -13.82 0.67
CA ARG A 58 9.26 -15.27 0.57
C ARG A 58 7.97 -15.83 -0.03
N ARG A 59 7.63 -15.40 -1.24
CA ARG A 59 6.60 -16.06 -2.02
C ARG A 59 7.22 -17.32 -2.60
N ASN A 60 7.10 -18.37 -1.80
CA ASN A 60 6.92 -19.75 -2.20
C ASN A 60 6.44 -19.86 -3.67
N SER A 61 7.40 -20.02 -4.58
CA SER A 61 7.17 -20.72 -5.83
C SER A 61 7.07 -22.19 -5.47
N SER A 62 5.87 -22.73 -5.53
CA SER A 62 5.58 -24.14 -5.26
C SER A 62 6.53 -25.06 -6.05
N SER A 63 7.49 -25.69 -5.37
CA SER A 63 8.27 -26.91 -5.73
C SER A 63 9.34 -27.04 -4.63
N SER A 64 9.38 -27.98 -3.69
CA SER A 64 8.86 -29.33 -3.64
C SER A 64 8.50 -29.70 -2.19
N LEU A 65 7.49 -30.55 -2.08
CA LEU A 65 7.23 -31.53 -1.03
C LEU A 65 7.84 -31.28 0.37
N CYS A 66 6.94 -31.21 1.34
CA CYS A 66 7.13 -31.93 2.59
C CYS A 66 7.54 -33.38 2.28
N GLU A 67 8.85 -33.66 2.29
CA GLU A 67 9.30 -35.04 2.45
C GLU A 67 9.24 -35.32 3.95
N THR A 68 8.16 -35.99 4.32
CA THR A 68 8.03 -36.75 5.56
C THR A 68 9.17 -37.76 5.65
N ASP A 69 9.79 -37.82 6.83
CA ASP A 69 10.16 -39.03 7.59
C ASP A 69 10.82 -40.22 6.83
N GLU A 70 12.11 -40.49 7.09
CA GLU A 70 12.55 -41.84 7.49
C GLU A 70 13.98 -41.81 8.08
N GLU A 71 14.13 -42.40 9.27
CA GLU A 71 15.40 -42.69 9.96
C GLU A 71 16.25 -43.72 9.19
N GLY A 72 17.57 -43.60 9.29
CA GLY A 72 18.54 -44.62 8.87
C GLY A 72 19.87 -44.46 9.59
#